data_AF-A0A2D7PLS0-F1
#
_entry.id   AF-A0A2D7PLS0-F1
#
_cell.length_a   1.000
_cell.length_b   1.000
_cell.length_c   1.000
_cell.angle_alpha   90.00
_cell.angle_beta   90.00
_cell.angle_gamma   90.00
#
_symmetry.space_group_name_H-M   'P 1'
#
loop_
_entity.id
_entity.type
_entity.pdbx_description
1 polymer ?
#
loop_
_entity_poly.entity_id
_entity_poly.type
_entity_poly.pdbx_seq_one_letter_code
_entity_poly.pdbx_strand_id
1 'polypeptide(L)'
;MKDPDVLQADHITGDKRKELSNYSYWAIDPKKQMEEFKKTRCLCRFCHNVSTRKQFFKPRVNRLDTKKSRREDRVKALKMKFVLQEKLRRGSCALCQKKVTTGTSNCFIFDHGENYKKKKTSVSNYIATNKCGFPKAKLILEREMNLCRLLCSNCDWKATRKELWGHKQKKPWEEEQVTFYNF
;
A
#
# COMPACT_ATOMS: atom_id res chain seq x y z
N MET A 1 8.24 3.22 17.42
CA MET A 1 7.59 4.15 16.48
C MET A 1 6.32 4.65 17.13
N LYS A 2 6.13 5.98 17.28
CA LYS A 2 5.15 6.57 18.21
C LYS A 2 3.86 7.10 17.58
N ASP A 3 3.65 6.89 16.29
CA ASP A 3 2.51 7.47 15.59
C ASP A 3 1.37 6.45 15.45
N PRO A 4 0.26 6.59 16.20
CA PRO A 4 -0.85 5.65 16.16
C PRO A 4 -1.62 5.69 14.83
N ASP A 5 -1.59 6.79 14.07
CA ASP A 5 -2.42 6.95 12.86
C ASP A 5 -2.01 6.00 11.72
N VAL A 6 -0.80 5.43 11.80
CA VAL A 6 -0.19 4.56 10.78
C VAL A 6 0.05 3.14 11.28
N LEU A 7 -0.44 2.78 12.47
CA LEU A 7 -0.37 1.42 13.00
C LEU A 7 -1.40 0.50 12.32
N GLN A 8 -1.03 -0.76 12.15
CA GLN A 8 -1.82 -1.82 11.53
C GLN A 8 -1.58 -3.13 12.28
N ALA A 9 -2.62 -3.97 12.34
CA ALA A 9 -2.51 -5.33 12.85
C ALA A 9 -1.94 -6.25 11.76
N ASP A 10 -0.74 -6.80 11.99
CA ASP A 10 -0.05 -7.77 11.14
C ASP A 10 -0.26 -9.18 11.70
N HIS A 11 -0.80 -10.11 10.91
CA HIS A 11 -0.96 -11.50 11.36
C HIS A 11 0.40 -12.20 11.41
N ILE A 12 0.73 -12.80 12.56
CA ILE A 12 2.03 -13.43 12.80
C ILE A 12 1.97 -14.96 12.85
N THR A 13 0.82 -15.52 13.23
CA THR A 13 0.67 -16.95 13.48
C THR A 13 -0.71 -17.45 13.04
N GLY A 14 -0.76 -18.74 12.68
CA GLY A 14 -1.99 -19.44 12.32
C GLY A 14 -2.65 -18.94 11.03
N ASP A 15 -3.77 -19.58 10.70
CA ASP A 15 -4.58 -19.17 9.56
C ASP A 15 -5.45 -17.96 9.92
N LYS A 16 -5.38 -16.95 9.05
CA LYS A 16 -6.22 -15.77 9.12
C LYS A 16 -7.66 -16.14 8.77
N ARG A 17 -8.57 -15.98 9.74
CA ARG A 17 -10.02 -16.13 9.52
C ARG A 17 -10.59 -14.95 8.76
N LYS A 18 -10.33 -13.72 9.24
CA LYS A 18 -10.85 -12.48 8.65
C LYS A 18 -10.02 -11.26 9.06
N GLU A 19 -10.12 -10.15 8.32
CA GLU A 19 -9.58 -8.86 8.75
C GLU A 19 -10.20 -8.42 10.08
N LEU A 20 -9.38 -8.04 11.07
CA LEU A 20 -9.86 -7.51 12.36
C LEU A 20 -10.72 -6.25 12.22
N SER A 21 -10.53 -5.48 11.15
CA SER A 21 -11.33 -4.29 10.83
C SER A 21 -12.71 -4.60 10.24
N ASN A 22 -13.05 -5.87 9.98
CA ASN A 22 -14.34 -6.25 9.42
C ASN A 22 -15.42 -6.31 10.51
N TYR A 23 -15.91 -5.14 10.92
CA TYR A 23 -16.88 -5.01 12.02
C TYR A 23 -18.12 -5.88 11.82
N SER A 24 -18.72 -5.88 10.63
CA SER A 24 -19.94 -6.65 10.35
C SER A 24 -19.75 -8.17 10.52
N TYR A 25 -18.57 -8.70 10.18
CA TYR A 25 -18.26 -10.11 10.40
C TYR A 25 -18.11 -10.44 11.88
N TRP A 26 -17.42 -9.57 12.63
CA TRP A 26 -17.13 -9.80 14.04
C TRP A 26 -18.28 -9.47 14.98
N ALA A 27 -19.24 -8.66 14.56
CA ALA A 27 -20.44 -8.33 15.33
C ALA A 27 -21.27 -9.57 15.72
N ILE A 28 -21.15 -10.66 14.95
CA ILE A 28 -21.82 -11.94 15.23
C ILE A 28 -21.18 -12.67 16.41
N ASP A 29 -19.85 -12.58 16.56
CA ASP A 29 -19.11 -13.28 17.62
C ASP A 29 -17.84 -12.51 18.02
N PRO A 30 -17.96 -11.55 18.96
CA PRO A 30 -16.83 -10.74 19.42
C PRO A 30 -15.73 -11.56 20.12
N LYS A 31 -16.06 -12.72 20.70
CA LYS A 31 -15.07 -13.58 21.37
C LYS A 31 -14.06 -14.13 20.35
N LYS A 32 -14.54 -14.55 19.19
CA LYS A 32 -13.67 -15.00 18.09
C LYS A 32 -12.81 -13.87 17.51
N GLN A 33 -13.28 -12.62 17.56
CA GLN A 33 -12.46 -11.47 17.16
C GLN A 33 -11.26 -11.32 18.10
N MET A 34 -11.46 -11.50 19.40
CA MET A 34 -10.38 -11.43 20.37
C MET A 34 -9.37 -12.57 20.23
N GLU A 35 -9.83 -13.79 19.93
CA GLU A 35 -8.94 -14.91 19.57
C GLU A 35 -8.10 -14.60 18.33
N GLU A 36 -8.72 -14.01 17.31
CA GLU A 36 -8.00 -13.60 16.09
C GLU A 36 -7.00 -12.48 16.38
N PHE A 37 -7.35 -11.54 17.26
CA PHE A 37 -6.48 -10.43 17.65
C PHE A 37 -5.17 -10.92 18.29
N LYS A 38 -5.24 -11.96 19.12
CA LYS A 38 -4.06 -12.60 19.75
C LYS A 38 -3.07 -13.20 18.74
N LYS A 39 -3.48 -13.42 17.50
CA LYS A 39 -2.60 -13.90 16.41
C LYS A 39 -1.90 -12.78 15.66
N THR A 40 -2.06 -11.54 16.11
CA THR A 40 -1.51 -10.36 15.43
C THR A 40 -0.47 -9.64 16.27
N ARG A 41 0.40 -8.90 15.60
CA ARG A 41 1.28 -7.90 16.21
C ARG A 41 0.95 -6.52 15.65
N CYS A 42 1.30 -5.49 16.41
CA CYS A 42 1.18 -4.11 15.94
C CYS A 42 2.42 -3.71 15.15
N LEU A 43 2.26 -3.38 13.87
CA LEU A 43 3.32 -2.81 13.03
C LEU A 43 2.84 -1.50 12.43
N CYS A 44 3.76 -0.57 12.15
CA CYS A 44 3.39 0.51 11.24
C CYS A 44 3.19 0.00 9.82
N ARG A 45 2.40 0.73 9.03
CA ARG A 45 2.09 0.40 7.64
C ARG A 45 3.32 0.17 6.77
N PHE A 46 4.42 0.90 6.98
CA PHE A 46 5.69 0.63 6.31
C PHE A 46 6.26 -0.73 6.69
N CYS A 47 6.41 -1.02 7.99
CA CYS A 47 6.94 -2.30 8.47
C CYS A 47 6.02 -3.48 8.11
N HIS A 48 4.70 -3.29 8.18
CA HIS A 48 3.70 -4.23 7.70
C HIS A 48 3.90 -4.50 6.20
N ASN A 49 4.08 -3.48 5.37
CA ASN A 49 4.36 -3.69 3.96
C ASN A 49 5.70 -4.42 3.72
N VAL A 50 6.72 -4.21 4.56
CA VAL A 50 7.95 -4.99 4.51
C VAL A 50 7.70 -6.47 4.89
N SER A 51 6.92 -6.74 5.95
CA SER A 51 6.64 -8.11 6.41
C SER A 51 5.76 -8.88 5.43
N THR A 52 4.63 -8.28 5.02
CA THR A 52 3.61 -8.94 4.19
C THR A 52 4.05 -9.03 2.72
N ARG A 53 4.83 -8.07 2.22
CA ARG A 53 5.23 -8.00 0.80
C ARG A 53 6.73 -8.22 0.61
N LYS A 54 7.25 -9.37 1.07
CA LYS A 54 8.60 -9.84 0.65
C LYS A 54 8.72 -10.04 -0.86
N GLN A 55 7.60 -10.23 -1.57
CA GLN A 55 7.57 -10.38 -3.02
C GLN A 55 6.48 -9.49 -3.59
N PHE A 56 6.87 -8.45 -4.31
CA PHE A 56 5.92 -7.67 -5.10
C PHE A 56 5.43 -8.59 -6.23
N PHE A 57 4.16 -9.01 -6.15
CA PHE A 57 3.46 -9.83 -7.12
C PHE A 57 3.99 -11.27 -7.26
N LYS A 58 3.48 -12.18 -6.42
CA LYS A 58 3.44 -13.58 -6.81
C LYS A 58 2.66 -13.70 -8.13
N PRO A 59 3.14 -14.51 -9.10
CA PRO A 59 2.32 -14.90 -10.23
C PRO A 59 0.98 -15.41 -9.70
N ARG A 60 -0.12 -15.12 -10.41
CA ARG A 60 -1.40 -15.77 -10.08
C ARG A 60 -1.17 -17.27 -10.28
N VAL A 61 -1.30 -18.04 -9.20
CA VAL A 61 -0.95 -19.47 -9.15
C VAL A 61 -1.85 -20.34 -10.05
N ASN A 62 -2.92 -19.78 -10.62
CA ASN A 62 -3.89 -20.51 -11.46
C ASN A 62 -4.12 -19.82 -12.82
N ARG A 63 -3.08 -19.28 -13.44
CA ARG A 63 -3.20 -18.63 -14.77
C ARG A 63 -2.81 -19.62 -15.86
N LEU A 64 -3.70 -19.81 -16.86
CA LEU A 64 -3.42 -20.66 -18.03
C LEU A 64 -2.10 -20.27 -18.71
N ASP A 65 -1.19 -21.22 -18.92
CA ASP A 65 0.10 -21.00 -19.57
C ASP A 65 -0.03 -20.91 -21.10
N THR A 66 -0.70 -19.85 -21.54
CA THR A 66 -0.90 -19.54 -22.96
C THR A 66 0.14 -18.53 -23.45
N LYS A 67 0.41 -18.50 -24.76
CA LYS A 67 1.25 -17.47 -25.40
C LYS A 67 0.80 -16.05 -25.01
N LYS A 68 -0.52 -15.82 -24.93
CA LYS A 68 -1.12 -14.55 -24.50
C LYS A 68 -0.76 -14.21 -23.05
N SER A 69 -0.93 -15.18 -22.13
CA SER A 69 -0.58 -15.03 -20.72
C SER A 69 0.89 -14.64 -20.53
N ARG A 70 1.81 -15.37 -21.18
CA ARG A 70 3.26 -15.09 -21.12
C ARG A 70 3.60 -13.69 -21.65
N ARG A 71 2.97 -13.26 -22.76
CA ARG A 71 3.16 -11.91 -23.32
C ARG A 71 2.71 -10.84 -22.33
N GLU A 72 1.55 -11.03 -21.71
CA GLU A 72 1.00 -10.11 -20.72
C GLU A 72 1.89 -9.99 -19.47
N ASP A 73 2.42 -11.10 -18.98
CA ASP A 73 3.34 -11.11 -17.85
C ASP A 73 4.66 -10.41 -18.18
N ARG A 74 5.20 -10.64 -19.39
CA ARG A 74 6.39 -9.92 -19.88
C ARG A 74 6.16 -8.40 -19.92
N VAL A 75 5.04 -7.95 -20.46
CA VAL A 75 4.71 -6.51 -20.50
C VAL A 75 4.58 -5.93 -19.09
N LYS A 76 3.92 -6.65 -18.18
CA LYS A 76 3.79 -6.24 -16.78
C LYS A 76 5.15 -6.14 -16.08
N ALA A 77 6.04 -7.11 -16.30
CA ALA A 77 7.40 -7.10 -15.75
C ALA A 77 8.21 -5.89 -16.23
N LEU A 78 8.11 -5.54 -17.53
CA LEU A 78 8.76 -4.35 -18.08
C LEU A 78 8.23 -3.05 -17.44
N LYS A 79 6.91 -2.91 -17.29
CA LYS A 79 6.29 -1.78 -16.59
C LYS A 79 6.78 -1.68 -15.15
N MET A 80 6.83 -2.81 -14.44
CA MET A 80 7.31 -2.86 -13.06
C MET A 80 8.78 -2.45 -12.94
N LYS A 81 9.64 -2.94 -13.83
CA LYS A 81 11.06 -2.57 -13.87
C LYS A 81 11.24 -1.06 -14.08
N PHE A 82 10.49 -0.48 -15.01
CA PHE A 82 10.51 0.96 -15.28
C PHE A 82 10.08 1.79 -14.05
N VAL A 83 8.98 1.40 -13.41
CA VAL A 83 8.47 2.08 -12.21
C VAL A 83 9.42 1.92 -11.02
N LEU A 84 10.06 0.76 -10.87
CA LEU A 84 11.10 0.54 -9.86
C LEU A 84 12.31 1.45 -10.09
N GLN A 85 12.79 1.55 -11.33
CA GLN A 85 13.90 2.44 -11.68
C GLN A 85 13.57 3.89 -11.34
N GLU A 86 12.36 4.35 -11.64
CA GLU A 86 11.95 5.72 -11.28
C GLU A 86 11.89 5.93 -9.75
N LYS A 87 11.41 4.95 -9.00
CA LYS A 87 11.43 5.02 -7.53
C LYS A 87 12.86 5.11 -6.97
N LEU A 88 13.77 4.31 -7.50
CA LEU A 88 15.18 4.33 -7.11
C LEU A 88 15.86 5.64 -7.51
N ARG A 89 15.55 6.17 -8.70
CA ARG A 89 16.05 7.46 -9.20
C ARG A 89 15.66 8.62 -8.28
N ARG A 90 14.42 8.62 -7.77
CA ARG A 90 13.97 9.63 -6.79
C ARG A 90 14.60 9.46 -5.41
N GLY A 91 15.04 8.25 -5.07
CA GLY A 91 15.90 7.97 -3.92
C GLY A 91 15.23 8.00 -2.55
N SER A 92 14.19 8.80 -2.32
CA SER A 92 13.56 8.94 -1.01
C SER A 92 12.08 9.33 -1.04
N CYS A 93 11.44 9.21 0.12
CA CYS A 93 10.12 9.79 0.37
C CYS A 93 10.22 11.32 0.37
N ALA A 94 9.35 11.98 -0.39
CA ALA A 94 9.30 13.44 -0.50
C ALA A 94 9.01 14.16 0.83
N LEU A 95 8.35 13.50 1.79
CA LEU A 95 7.97 14.11 3.07
C LEU A 95 8.92 13.78 4.22
N CYS A 96 9.34 12.52 4.37
CA CYS A 96 10.12 12.07 5.52
C CYS A 96 11.54 11.61 5.17
N GLN A 97 11.96 11.77 3.91
CA GLN A 97 13.29 11.43 3.41
C GLN A 97 13.73 9.97 3.62
N LYS A 98 12.81 9.07 3.98
CA LYS A 98 13.09 7.64 4.07
C LYS A 98 13.58 7.11 2.72
N LYS A 99 14.77 6.50 2.71
CA LYS A 99 15.44 6.01 1.49
C LYS A 99 14.71 4.84 0.83
N VAL A 100 14.64 4.89 -0.49
CA VAL A 100 14.16 3.80 -1.35
C VAL A 100 15.33 2.85 -1.57
N THR A 101 15.09 1.56 -1.34
CA THR A 101 16.02 0.49 -1.74
C THR A 101 15.29 -0.49 -2.64
N THR A 102 16.01 -1.39 -3.30
CA THR A 102 15.39 -2.49 -4.06
C THR A 102 14.44 -3.31 -3.19
N GLY A 103 14.87 -3.64 -1.96
CA GLY A 103 14.09 -4.42 -0.99
C GLY A 103 12.90 -3.68 -0.35
N THR A 104 12.87 -2.35 -0.40
CA THR A 104 11.80 -1.54 0.22
C THR A 104 10.98 -0.72 -0.77
N SER A 105 11.29 -0.79 -2.06
CA SER A 105 10.62 -0.03 -3.14
C SER A 105 9.11 -0.23 -3.22
N ASN A 106 8.64 -1.42 -2.82
CA ASN A 106 7.24 -1.80 -2.67
C ASN A 106 6.49 -0.95 -1.62
N CYS A 107 7.21 -0.41 -0.64
CA CYS A 107 6.68 0.42 0.44
C CYS A 107 6.57 1.91 0.04
N PHE A 108 6.88 2.25 -1.20
CA PHE A 108 6.74 3.61 -1.72
C PHE A 108 5.64 3.70 -2.77
N ILE A 109 4.84 4.76 -2.72
CA ILE A 109 3.65 4.99 -3.52
C ILE A 109 3.83 6.31 -4.29
N PHE A 110 3.45 6.29 -5.56
CA PHE A 110 3.27 7.51 -6.34
C PHE A 110 1.93 8.12 -5.96
N ASP A 111 1.99 9.21 -5.22
CA ASP A 111 0.84 9.97 -4.75
C ASP A 111 0.64 11.20 -5.63
N HIS A 112 -0.56 11.37 -6.18
CA HIS A 112 -0.89 12.50 -7.04
C HIS A 112 -1.02 13.81 -6.25
N GLY A 113 -1.33 13.76 -4.94
CA GLY A 113 -1.48 14.95 -4.09
C GLY A 113 -2.30 16.05 -4.75
N GLU A 114 -1.75 17.26 -4.83
CA GLU A 114 -2.40 18.42 -5.46
C GLU A 114 -2.72 18.23 -6.95
N ASN A 115 -2.00 17.35 -7.65
CA ASN A 115 -2.26 17.02 -9.05
C ASN A 115 -3.38 15.99 -9.25
N TYR A 116 -4.17 15.66 -8.22
CA TYR A 116 -5.24 14.64 -8.33
C TYR A 116 -6.23 14.92 -9.46
N LYS A 117 -6.54 16.19 -9.77
CA LYS A 117 -7.43 16.56 -10.88
C LYS A 117 -6.84 16.26 -12.26
N LYS A 118 -5.50 16.20 -12.37
CA LYS A 118 -4.77 15.95 -13.62
C LYS A 118 -4.50 14.45 -13.84
N LYS A 119 -4.74 13.62 -12.83
CA LYS A 119 -4.59 12.17 -12.86
C LYS A 119 -5.52 11.56 -13.90
N LYS A 120 -4.98 10.77 -14.84
CA LYS A 120 -5.81 9.90 -15.70
C LYS A 120 -5.94 8.50 -15.13
N THR A 121 -4.94 8.03 -14.38
CA THR A 121 -4.94 6.69 -13.81
C THR A 121 -3.93 6.58 -12.65
N SER A 122 -4.12 5.63 -11.74
CA SER A 122 -3.07 5.34 -10.75
C SER A 122 -1.97 4.48 -11.38
N VAL A 123 -0.71 4.77 -11.05
CA VAL A 123 0.46 4.03 -11.56
C VAL A 123 0.32 2.54 -11.25
N SER A 124 -0.13 2.17 -10.05
CA SER A 124 -0.33 0.78 -9.63
C SER A 124 -1.42 0.07 -10.43
N ASN A 125 -2.56 0.71 -10.66
CA ASN A 125 -3.64 0.13 -11.46
C ASN A 125 -3.22 0.00 -12.92
N TYR A 126 -2.52 0.99 -13.46
CA TYR A 126 -2.05 0.93 -14.85
C TYR A 126 -1.06 -0.21 -15.11
N ILE A 127 -0.16 -0.50 -14.15
CA ILE A 127 0.71 -1.69 -14.22
C ILE A 127 -0.14 -2.98 -14.24
N ALA A 128 -1.18 -3.06 -13.41
CA ALA A 128 -2.05 -4.22 -13.34
C ALA A 128 -2.86 -4.44 -14.64
N THR A 129 -3.23 -3.36 -15.33
CA THR A 129 -3.97 -3.43 -16.59
C THR A 129 -3.05 -3.57 -17.80
N ASN A 130 -3.20 -4.65 -18.59
CA ASN A 130 -2.45 -4.85 -19.83
C ASN A 130 -3.20 -4.34 -21.07
N LYS A 131 -3.51 -3.03 -21.07
CA LYS A 131 -4.26 -2.40 -22.18
C LYS A 131 -3.44 -2.23 -23.46
N CYS A 132 -2.11 -2.14 -23.37
CA CYS A 132 -1.23 -1.93 -24.51
C CYS A 132 0.18 -2.50 -24.26
N GLY A 133 0.99 -2.56 -25.31
CA GLY A 133 2.41 -2.94 -25.24
C GLY A 133 3.27 -1.93 -24.47
N PHE A 134 4.46 -2.36 -24.07
CA PHE A 134 5.36 -1.57 -23.21
C PHE A 134 5.75 -0.18 -23.78
N PRO A 135 6.06 0.02 -25.07
CA PRO A 135 6.44 1.34 -25.58
C PRO A 135 5.38 2.42 -25.33
N LYS A 136 4.10 2.11 -25.62
CA LYS A 136 2.97 3.02 -25.35
C LYS A 136 2.71 3.16 -23.84
N ALA A 137 2.84 2.07 -23.09
CA ALA A 137 2.65 2.10 -21.64
C ALA A 137 3.70 2.96 -20.93
N LYS A 138 4.96 2.97 -21.41
CA LYS A 138 6.05 3.77 -20.85
C LYS A 138 5.70 5.26 -20.84
N LEU A 139 5.24 5.79 -21.98
CA LEU A 139 4.86 7.21 -22.12
C LEU A 139 3.74 7.60 -21.13
N ILE A 140 2.76 6.72 -20.94
CA ILE A 140 1.65 6.97 -20.01
C ILE A 140 2.14 6.91 -18.56
N LEU A 141 2.96 5.91 -18.21
CA LEU A 141 3.53 5.77 -16.88
C LEU A 141 4.42 6.96 -16.54
N GLU A 142 5.27 7.41 -17.46
CA GLU A 142 6.15 8.56 -17.27
C GLU A 142 5.36 9.84 -16.98
N ARG A 143 4.34 10.13 -17.80
CA ARG A 143 3.42 11.25 -17.54
C ARG A 143 2.78 11.16 -16.15
N GLU A 144 2.21 10.01 -15.80
CA GLU A 144 1.53 9.87 -14.50
C GLU A 144 2.50 9.95 -13.33
N MET A 145 3.68 9.35 -13.42
CA MET A 145 4.70 9.44 -12.37
C MET A 145 5.19 10.88 -12.18
N ASN A 146 5.35 11.66 -13.26
CA ASN A 146 5.77 13.07 -13.17
C ASN A 146 4.74 13.97 -12.48
N LEU A 147 3.46 13.60 -12.49
CA LEU A 147 2.42 14.30 -11.72
C LEU A 147 2.42 13.91 -10.23
N CYS A 148 3.10 12.82 -9.88
CA CYS A 148 3.10 12.29 -8.52
C CYS A 148 4.33 12.75 -7.73
N ARG A 149 4.17 12.91 -6.43
CA ARG A 149 5.27 12.83 -5.46
C ARG A 149 5.48 11.37 -5.04
N LEU A 150 6.69 11.02 -4.59
CA LEU A 150 6.98 9.67 -4.09
C LEU A 150 6.88 9.67 -2.57
N LEU A 151 5.94 8.91 -1.99
CA LEU A 151 5.73 8.83 -0.55
C LEU A 151 6.00 7.42 -0.03
N CYS A 152 6.56 7.30 1.18
CA CYS A 152 6.55 6.02 1.88
C CYS A 152 5.12 5.70 2.37
N SER A 153 4.84 4.43 2.63
CA SER A 153 3.49 3.95 2.96
C SER A 153 2.88 4.62 4.20
N ASN A 154 3.70 5.06 5.16
CA ASN A 154 3.22 5.81 6.32
C ASN A 154 2.77 7.23 5.91
N CYS A 155 3.58 7.93 5.12
CA CYS A 155 3.29 9.29 4.65
C CYS A 155 2.10 9.35 3.70
N ASP A 156 2.02 8.38 2.77
CA ASP A 156 0.88 8.17 1.88
C ASP A 156 -0.43 8.04 2.68
N TRP A 157 -0.44 7.14 3.67
CA TRP A 157 -1.62 6.93 4.51
C TRP A 157 -2.03 8.16 5.31
N LYS A 158 -1.07 8.91 5.86
CA LYS A 158 -1.36 10.18 6.53
C LYS A 158 -1.99 11.20 5.59
N ALA A 159 -1.47 11.32 4.37
CA ALA A 159 -2.02 12.22 3.36
C ALA A 159 -3.46 11.83 3.01
N THR A 160 -3.69 10.55 2.70
CA THR A 160 -5.03 10.02 2.42
C THR A 160 -5.99 10.21 3.60
N ARG A 161 -5.53 9.99 4.84
CA ARG A 161 -6.36 10.22 6.03
C ARG A 161 -6.70 11.68 6.22
N LYS A 162 -5.76 12.60 5.98
CA LYS A 162 -6.03 14.03 6.04
C LYS A 162 -7.08 14.44 4.99
N GLU A 163 -7.04 13.85 3.79
CA GLU A 163 -8.05 14.12 2.76
C GLU A 163 -9.43 13.54 3.10
N LEU A 164 -9.49 12.31 3.60
CA LEU A 164 -10.74 11.63 3.92
C LEU A 164 -11.40 12.16 5.21
N TRP A 165 -10.60 12.50 6.22
CA TRP A 165 -11.07 12.78 7.59
C TRP A 165 -10.74 14.18 8.09
N GLY A 166 -9.86 14.92 7.41
CA GLY A 166 -9.35 16.23 7.85
C GLY A 166 -10.37 17.36 7.88
N HIS A 167 -11.65 17.06 7.67
CA HIS A 167 -12.70 18.05 7.72
C HIS A 167 -13.77 17.87 8.82
N LYS A 168 -13.99 16.71 9.47
CA LYS A 168 -15.26 16.56 10.24
C LYS A 168 -15.34 15.70 11.51
N GLN A 169 -14.30 15.09 12.07
CA GLN A 169 -14.49 14.32 13.32
C GLN A 169 -13.34 14.48 14.31
N LYS A 170 -13.66 14.94 15.54
CA LYS A 170 -12.86 14.67 16.74
C LYS A 170 -12.64 13.17 16.80
N LYS A 171 -11.38 12.75 16.92
CA LYS A 171 -11.05 11.33 16.90
C LYS A 171 -11.42 10.74 18.26
N PRO A 172 -12.15 9.61 18.35
CA PRO A 172 -12.58 9.04 19.65
C PRO A 172 -11.41 8.77 20.61
N TRP A 173 -10.24 8.41 20.08
CA TRP A 173 -9.04 8.16 20.89
C TRP A 173 -8.33 9.42 21.40
N GLU A 174 -8.73 10.62 20.99
CA GLU A 174 -8.23 11.87 21.59
C GLU A 174 -8.81 12.07 23.00
N GLU A 175 -9.99 11.49 23.30
CA GLU A 175 -10.57 11.47 24.66
C GLU A 175 -10.09 10.23 25.47
N GLU A 176 -9.86 9.10 24.80
CA GLU A 176 -9.42 7.84 25.44
C GLU A 176 -7.89 7.71 25.65
N GLN A 177 -7.09 8.71 25.26
CA GLN A 177 -5.63 8.68 25.43
C GLN A 177 -5.20 8.48 26.90
N VAL A 178 -6.05 8.85 27.86
CA VAL A 178 -5.78 8.71 29.29
C VAL A 178 -6.03 7.29 29.81
N THR A 179 -6.89 6.49 29.15
CA THR A 179 -7.37 5.21 29.68
C THR A 179 -6.79 3.97 29.02
N PHE A 180 -6.46 4.00 27.71
CA PHE A 180 -6.17 2.76 26.96
C PHE A 180 -4.73 2.58 26.48
N TYR A 181 -3.92 3.64 26.46
CA TYR A 181 -2.58 3.62 25.83
C TYR A 181 -1.39 3.67 26.82
N ASN A 182 -1.63 3.51 28.13
CA ASN A 182 -0.56 3.27 29.09
C ASN A 182 -0.06 1.81 28.97
N PHE A 183 0.87 1.60 28.05
CA PHE A 183 1.80 0.47 28.05
C PHE A 183 3.13 0.90 28.67
#